data_AF-A0A952HL32-F1
#
_entry.id   AF-A0A952HL32-F1
#
_cell.length_a   1.000
_cell.length_b   1.000
_cell.length_c   1.000
_cell.angle_alpha   90.00
_cell.angle_beta   90.00
_cell.angle_gamma   90.00
#
_symmetry.space_group_name_H-M   'P 1'
#
loop_
_entity.id
_entity.type
_entity.pdbx_description
1 polymer ?
#
loop_
_entity_poly.entity_id
_entity_poly.type
_entity_poly.pdbx_seq_one_letter_code
_entity_poly.pdbx_strand_id
1 'polypeptide(L)'
;MKNKNILLGLIAFILGALFGYAIADRKKEILEKLENLEKKIKDNDLASEIKDKAKDVIESVKSFLDKSEKVAKEEKEDILNIVEEKIKKLEKILQS
;
A
#
# COMPACT_ATOMS: atom_id res chain seq x y z
N MET A 1 15.94 2.13 13.24
CA MET A 1 15.98 0.79 12.59
C MET A 1 14.62 0.10 12.52
N LYS A 2 13.88 -0.09 13.64
CA LYS A 2 12.53 -0.71 13.63
C LYS A 2 11.55 -0.06 12.63
N ASN A 3 11.51 1.26 12.59
CA ASN A 3 10.65 2.06 11.73
C ASN A 3 10.90 1.81 10.23
N LYS A 4 12.18 1.64 9.88
CA LYS A 4 12.65 1.38 8.50
C LYS A 4 12.18 0.01 8.01
N ASN A 5 12.28 -1.01 8.88
CA ASN A 5 11.87 -2.38 8.57
C ASN A 5 10.34 -2.51 8.40
N ILE A 6 9.56 -1.77 9.19
CA ILE A 6 8.09 -1.77 9.07
C ILE A 6 7.66 -1.14 7.75
N LEU A 7 8.28 -0.02 7.37
CA LEU A 7 7.96 0.65 6.11
C LEU A 7 8.42 -0.16 4.89
N LEU A 8 9.59 -0.80 4.96
CA LEU A 8 10.04 -1.77 3.95
C LEU A 8 9.05 -2.93 3.83
N GLY A 9 8.54 -3.44 4.96
CA GLY A 9 7.50 -4.45 4.98
C GLY A 9 6.19 -3.98 4.35
N LEU A 10 5.78 -2.73 4.59
CA LEU A 10 4.61 -2.12 3.94
C LEU A 10 4.80 -2.05 2.42
N ILE A 11 5.94 -1.55 1.95
CA ILE A 11 6.25 -1.41 0.52
C ILE A 11 6.26 -2.78 -0.17
N ALA A 12 7.00 -3.75 0.39
CA ALA A 12 7.08 -5.10 -0.14
C ALA A 12 5.70 -5.77 -0.19
N PHE A 13 4.87 -5.53 0.84
CA PHE A 13 3.52 -6.05 0.87
C PHE A 13 2.62 -5.41 -0.18
N ILE A 14 2.65 -4.08 -0.36
CA ILE A 14 1.82 -3.41 -1.37
C ILE A 14 2.22 -3.87 -2.77
N LEU A 15 3.51 -3.95 -3.07
CA LEU A 15 3.99 -4.48 -4.35
C LEU A 15 3.48 -5.91 -4.55
N GLY A 16 3.65 -6.79 -3.57
CA GLY A 16 3.12 -8.16 -3.63
C GLY A 16 1.60 -8.24 -3.75
N ALA A 17 0.87 -7.32 -3.14
CA ALA A 17 -0.58 -7.22 -3.24
C ALA A 17 -1.05 -6.79 -4.63
N LEU A 18 -0.39 -5.80 -5.25
CA LEU A 18 -0.68 -5.39 -6.63
C LEU A 18 -0.44 -6.54 -7.61
N PHE A 19 0.69 -7.25 -7.48
CA PHE A 19 0.98 -8.44 -8.28
C PHE A 19 -0.03 -9.57 -8.03
N GLY A 20 -0.38 -9.85 -6.77
CA GLY A 20 -1.34 -10.89 -6.42
C GLY A 20 -2.76 -10.59 -6.90
N TYR A 21 -3.17 -9.32 -6.89
CA TYR A 21 -4.44 -8.88 -7.44
C TYR A 21 -4.48 -9.06 -8.97
N ALA A 22 -3.42 -8.66 -9.68
CA ALA A 22 -3.33 -8.78 -11.14
C ALA A 22 -3.39 -10.23 -11.64
N ILE A 23 -2.87 -11.19 -10.85
CA ILE A 23 -2.71 -12.59 -11.28
C ILE A 23 -3.82 -13.51 -10.75
N ALA A 24 -4.32 -13.28 -9.53
CA ALA A 24 -5.12 -14.28 -8.81
C ALA A 24 -6.37 -13.72 -8.10
N ASP A 25 -6.73 -12.45 -8.33
CA ASP A 25 -7.92 -11.78 -7.77
C ASP A 25 -8.08 -11.98 -6.24
N ARG A 26 -6.96 -12.01 -5.52
CA ARG A 26 -6.91 -12.26 -4.07
C ARG A 26 -7.29 -11.04 -3.24
N LYS A 27 -8.30 -10.28 -3.67
CA LYS A 27 -8.74 -9.01 -3.06
C LYS A 27 -8.94 -9.13 -1.53
N LYS A 28 -9.64 -10.16 -1.09
CA LYS A 28 -9.97 -10.37 0.33
C LYS A 28 -8.71 -10.57 1.21
N GLU A 29 -7.77 -11.39 0.75
CA GLU A 29 -6.50 -11.65 1.45
C GLU A 29 -5.64 -10.38 1.53
N ILE A 30 -5.66 -9.57 0.46
CA ILE A 30 -4.92 -8.31 0.40
C ILE A 30 -5.50 -7.27 1.38
N LEU A 31 -6.82 -7.12 1.41
CA LEU A 31 -7.49 -6.19 2.32
C LEU A 31 -7.20 -6.52 3.78
N GLU A 32 -7.27 -7.80 4.16
CA GLU A 32 -7.00 -8.26 5.52
C GLU A 32 -5.54 -7.98 5.93
N LYS A 33 -4.58 -8.17 5.01
CA LYS A 33 -3.18 -7.84 5.27
C LYS A 33 -2.93 -6.32 5.31
N LEU A 34 -3.64 -5.51 4.51
CA LEU A 34 -3.59 -4.04 4.61
C LEU A 34 -4.07 -3.54 5.96
N GLU A 35 -5.17 -4.10 6.49
CA GLU A 35 -5.68 -3.73 7.82
C GLU A 35 -4.69 -4.08 8.94
N ASN A 36 -4.05 -5.24 8.85
CA ASN A 36 -3.02 -5.64 9.79
C ASN A 36 -1.79 -4.70 9.73
N LEU A 37 -1.41 -4.24 8.54
CA LEU A 37 -0.35 -3.26 8.36
C LEU A 37 -0.74 -1.88 8.91
N GLU A 38 -1.96 -1.45 8.69
CA GLU A 38 -2.49 -0.19 9.24
C GLU A 38 -2.45 -0.18 10.77
N LYS A 39 -2.86 -1.28 11.42
CA LYS A 39 -2.74 -1.46 12.87
C LYS A 39 -1.29 -1.38 13.34
N LYS A 40 -0.38 -2.12 12.68
CA LYS A 40 1.05 -2.09 13.00
C LYS A 40 1.65 -0.68 12.87
N ILE A 41 1.23 0.10 11.88
CA ILE A 41 1.69 1.48 11.68
C ILE A 41 1.15 2.41 12.77
N LYS A 42 -0.13 2.26 13.14
CA LYS A 42 -0.75 3.01 14.26
C LYS A 42 -0.02 2.75 15.57
N ASP A 43 0.23 1.49 15.87
CA ASP A 43 0.78 1.03 17.16
C ASP A 43 2.30 1.24 17.29
N ASN A 44 3.00 1.54 16.19
CA ASN A 44 4.44 1.80 16.22
C ASN A 44 4.78 3.27 16.48
N ASP A 45 5.98 3.48 17.00
CA ASP A 45 6.56 4.81 17.25
C ASP A 45 7.17 5.41 15.96
N LEU A 46 6.35 5.45 14.91
CA LEU A 46 6.68 6.12 13.66
C LEU A 46 6.43 7.63 13.79
N ALA A 47 7.29 8.44 13.17
CA ALA A 47 7.05 9.88 13.07
C ALA A 47 5.69 10.13 12.40
N SER A 48 4.95 11.16 12.85
CA SER A 48 3.60 11.46 12.36
C SER A 48 3.56 11.57 10.83
N GLU A 49 4.54 12.24 10.22
CA GLU A 49 4.65 12.35 8.75
C GLU A 49 4.72 10.98 8.05
N ILE A 50 5.41 10.01 8.65
CA ILE A 50 5.53 8.65 8.11
C ILE A 50 4.21 7.90 8.27
N LYS A 51 3.54 8.04 9.41
CA LYS A 51 2.23 7.42 9.65
C LYS A 51 1.20 7.94 8.66
N ASP A 52 1.15 9.24 8.45
CA ASP A 52 0.20 9.88 7.54
C ASP A 52 0.40 9.40 6.11
N LYS A 53 1.65 9.40 5.62
CA LYS A 53 1.94 8.90 4.27
C LYS A 53 1.66 7.41 4.12
N ALA A 54 2.00 6.60 5.11
CA ALA A 54 1.73 5.16 5.08
C ALA A 54 0.22 4.87 5.04
N LYS A 55 -0.56 5.63 5.82
CA LYS A 55 -2.02 5.56 5.80
C LYS A 55 -2.59 5.97 4.45
N ASP A 56 -2.07 7.06 3.87
CA ASP A 56 -2.42 7.54 2.54
C ASP A 56 -2.21 6.48 1.45
N VAL A 57 -1.14 5.69 1.55
CA VAL A 57 -0.85 4.62 0.60
C VAL A 57 -1.81 3.45 0.82
N ILE A 58 -2.03 3.04 2.07
CA ILE A 58 -2.98 1.97 2.41
C ILE A 58 -4.39 2.31 1.90
N GLU A 59 -4.88 3.53 2.12
CA GLU A 59 -6.18 3.98 1.64
C GLU A 59 -6.25 3.97 0.11
N SER A 60 -5.17 4.35 -0.57
CA SER A 60 -5.12 4.33 -2.05
C SER A 60 -5.20 2.91 -2.59
N VAL A 61 -4.51 1.96 -1.96
CA VAL A 61 -4.59 0.53 -2.35
C VAL A 61 -5.97 -0.05 -2.05
N LYS A 62 -6.57 0.28 -0.89
CA LYS A 62 -7.96 -0.13 -0.59
C LYS A 62 -8.94 0.42 -1.63
N SER A 63 -8.81 1.71 -1.98
CA SER A 63 -9.64 2.33 -3.02
C SER A 63 -9.43 1.69 -4.39
N PHE A 64 -8.19 1.34 -4.74
CA PHE A 64 -7.89 0.60 -5.96
C PHE A 64 -8.61 -0.74 -5.99
N LEU A 65 -8.45 -1.56 -4.96
CA LEU A 65 -9.08 -2.88 -4.86
C LEU A 65 -10.60 -2.82 -4.88
N ASP A 66 -11.18 -1.74 -4.38
CA ASP A 66 -12.63 -1.54 -4.39
C ASP A 66 -13.14 -1.10 -5.76
N LYS A 67 -12.44 -0.17 -6.42
CA LYS A 67 -12.79 0.31 -7.76
C LYS A 67 -12.52 -0.74 -8.83
N SER A 68 -11.47 -1.54 -8.71
CA SER A 68 -10.99 -2.48 -9.72
C SER A 68 -11.96 -3.63 -10.04
N GLU A 69 -12.93 -3.92 -9.17
CA GLU A 69 -14.07 -4.80 -9.48
C GLU A 69 -15.07 -4.17 -10.46
N LYS A 70 -15.08 -2.84 -10.58
CA LYS A 70 -16.09 -2.06 -11.32
C LYS A 70 -15.53 -1.28 -12.52
N VAL A 71 -14.22 -1.17 -12.67
CA VAL A 71 -13.57 -0.38 -13.74
C VAL A 71 -12.87 -1.21 -14.82
N ALA A 72 -12.82 -0.64 -16.03
CA ALA A 72 -12.18 -1.23 -17.21
C ALA A 72 -10.66 -1.36 -17.04
N LYS A 73 -10.01 -2.22 -17.84
CA LYS A 73 -8.56 -2.50 -17.76
C LYS A 73 -7.69 -1.23 -17.83
N GLU A 74 -8.08 -0.23 -18.61
CA GLU A 74 -7.31 1.02 -18.77
C GLU A 74 -7.33 1.87 -17.50
N GLU A 75 -8.48 2.00 -16.83
CA GLU A 75 -8.57 2.68 -15.53
C GLU A 75 -7.82 1.93 -14.41
N LYS A 76 -7.59 0.60 -14.59
CA LYS A 76 -6.75 -0.15 -13.65
C LYS A 76 -5.28 0.27 -13.73
N GLU A 77 -4.75 0.59 -14.92
CA GLU A 77 -3.38 1.07 -15.08
C GLU A 77 -3.16 2.43 -14.43
N ASP A 78 -4.10 3.37 -14.64
CA ASP A 78 -4.01 4.71 -14.04
C ASP A 78 -3.97 4.65 -12.51
N ILE A 79 -4.80 3.79 -11.91
CA ILE A 79 -4.80 3.63 -10.46
C ILE A 79 -3.53 2.90 -9.99
N LEU A 80 -3.00 1.94 -10.76
CA LEU A 80 -1.73 1.28 -10.45
C LEU A 80 -0.60 2.32 -10.40
N ASN A 81 -0.55 3.23 -11.37
CA ASN A 81 0.43 4.32 -11.43
C ASN A 81 0.34 5.23 -10.19
N ILE A 82 -0.88 5.56 -9.74
CA ILE A 82 -1.08 6.37 -8.51
C ILE A 82 -0.51 5.64 -7.28
N VAL A 83 -0.72 4.32 -7.18
CA VAL A 83 -0.19 3.53 -6.07
C VAL A 83 1.34 3.44 -6.15
N GLU A 84 1.92 3.22 -7.33
CA GLU A 84 3.37 3.21 -7.52
C GLU A 84 4.03 4.54 -7.15
N GLU A 85 3.45 5.68 -7.53
CA GLU A 85 3.97 6.99 -7.13
C GLU A 85 3.97 7.18 -5.61
N LYS A 86 2.92 6.71 -4.93
CA LYS A 86 2.81 6.75 -3.47
C LYS A 86 3.83 5.83 -2.80
N ILE A 87 4.12 4.67 -3.37
CA ILE A 87 5.22 3.79 -2.93
C ILE A 87 6.57 4.49 -3.08
N LYS A 88 6.86 5.10 -4.24
CA LYS A 88 8.11 5.86 -4.46
C LYS A 88 8.30 6.98 -3.44
N LYS A 89 7.22 7.64 -3.03
CA LYS A 89 7.26 8.67 -1.96
C LYS A 89 7.63 8.05 -0.60
N LEU A 90 7.11 6.87 -0.26
CA LEU A 90 7.52 6.13 0.94
C LEU A 90 8.98 5.66 0.88
N GLU A 91 9.44 5.19 -0.27
CA GLU A 91 10.83 4.75 -0.48
C GLU A 91 11.83 5.90 -0.29
N LYS A 92 11.54 7.09 -0.82
CA LYS A 92 12.38 8.28 -0.65
C LYS A 92 12.57 8.67 0.82
N ILE A 93 11.55 8.45 1.65
CA ILE A 93 11.61 8.74 3.10
C ILE A 93 12.46 7.72 3.83
N LEU A 94 12.58 6.50 3.32
CA LEU A 94 13.50 5.49 3.85
C LEU A 94 14.93 5.73 3.42
N GLN A 95 15.12 6.31 2.24
CA GLN A 95 16.45 6.56 1.68
C GLN A 95 17.05 7.89 2.16
N SER A 96 16.21 8.83 2.63
CA SER A 96 16.64 10.04 3.37
C SER A 96 17.05 9.71 4.80
#